data_AF-A0A915N825-F1
#
_entry.id   AF-A0A915N825-F1
#
_cell.length_a   1.000
_cell.length_b   1.000
_cell.length_c   1.000
_cell.angle_alpha   90.00
_cell.angle_beta   90.00
_cell.angle_gamma   90.00
#
_symmetry.space_group_name_H-M   'P 1'
#
loop_
_entity.id
_entity.type
_entity.pdbx_description
1 polymer ?
#
loop_
_entity_poly.entity_id
_entity_poly.type
_entity_poly.pdbx_seq_one_letter_code
_entity_poly.pdbx_strand_id
1 'polypeptide(L)'
;MIFDDDDDDPQEYEENEDMQHPMEQDDEDDERQEMQQHLDDDEEEDEISAELWQEACWVVISAYFDEKGLVRQQLDSFDEFIQMSVQRIVEEAPAVELQTELQHTTGEIEAPTKFTLKFGQIYLSKPTHWEKDGAPTPLMPNEARLRNLTYSSPLYVDIVKTVSKEGEEDVVQQYNKVFIGKIPIMLRSSYCVLSNLTDRDLTELNECPLDPGGYFVINGSEKVLIAQEKMATNT
;
A
#
# COMPACT_ATOMS: atom_id res chain seq x y z
N MET A 1 -100.66 -3.28 34.28
CA MET A 1 -101.01 -1.99 33.63
C MET A 1 -100.56 -2.15 32.18
N ILE A 2 -101.49 -2.45 31.28
CA ILE A 2 -102.21 -1.46 30.42
C ILE A 2 -101.35 -1.27 29.15
N PHE A 3 -101.67 -1.61 27.90
CA PHE A 3 -102.83 -2.07 27.08
C PHE A 3 -102.19 -2.91 25.91
N ASP A 4 -102.80 -3.97 25.36
CA ASP A 4 -103.86 -3.99 24.31
C ASP A 4 -103.42 -3.19 23.05
N ASP A 5 -103.73 -3.51 21.80
CA ASP A 5 -104.41 -4.60 21.09
C ASP A 5 -104.35 -4.22 19.58
N ASP A 6 -104.78 -5.17 18.74
CA ASP A 6 -105.34 -5.01 17.38
C ASP A 6 -104.37 -4.84 16.19
N ASP A 7 -104.22 -5.85 15.31
CA ASP A 7 -105.18 -6.34 14.29
C ASP A 7 -105.51 -5.31 13.20
N ASP A 8 -104.94 -5.50 12.00
CA ASP A 8 -105.71 -5.81 10.78
C ASP A 8 -104.78 -6.02 9.56
N ASP A 9 -104.89 -7.20 8.94
CA ASP A 9 -104.53 -7.55 7.55
C ASP A 9 -105.77 -7.23 6.67
N PRO A 10 -105.81 -7.28 5.31
CA PRO A 10 -104.77 -7.44 4.29
C PRO A 10 -104.83 -6.38 3.17
N GLN A 11 -103.80 -6.30 2.31
CA GLN A 11 -104.01 -6.31 0.85
C GLN A 11 -102.72 -6.45 0.04
N GLU A 12 -102.71 -7.56 -0.72
CA GLU A 12 -102.18 -7.78 -2.06
C GLU A 12 -100.66 -7.72 -2.31
N TYR A 13 -100.15 -8.92 -2.59
CA TYR A 13 -98.95 -9.23 -3.33
C TYR A 13 -98.96 -8.58 -4.71
N GLU A 14 -97.91 -7.83 -5.04
CA GLU A 14 -97.35 -7.79 -6.40
C GLU A 14 -95.86 -8.11 -6.32
N GLU A 15 -95.48 -9.17 -7.02
CA GLU A 15 -94.11 -9.62 -7.26
C GLU A 15 -93.26 -8.49 -7.84
N ASN A 16 -92.07 -8.27 -7.30
CA ASN A 16 -90.98 -7.68 -8.08
C ASN A 16 -89.69 -8.42 -7.76
N GLU A 17 -89.13 -9.00 -8.81
CA GLU A 17 -87.93 -9.81 -8.84
C GLU A 17 -86.74 -9.07 -8.22
N ASP A 18 -86.01 -9.76 -7.33
CA ASP A 18 -84.71 -9.35 -6.83
C ASP A 18 -83.74 -9.12 -8.00
N MET A 19 -83.41 -7.87 -8.27
CA MET A 19 -82.17 -7.55 -8.99
C MET A 19 -80.99 -7.87 -8.09
N GLN A 20 -80.40 -9.05 -8.28
CA GLN A 20 -79.01 -9.29 -7.95
C GLN A 20 -78.15 -8.31 -8.75
N HIS A 21 -77.52 -7.34 -8.06
CA HIS A 21 -76.41 -6.57 -8.60
C HIS A 21 -75.11 -7.38 -8.44
N PRO A 22 -74.42 -7.74 -9.54
CA PRO A 22 -73.01 -8.09 -9.50
C PRO A 22 -72.18 -6.86 -9.87
N MET A 23 -71.14 -6.56 -9.07
CA MET A 23 -69.83 -5.98 -9.45
C MET A 23 -69.24 -5.20 -8.26
N GLU A 24 -68.46 -5.89 -7.44
CA GLU A 24 -67.41 -5.33 -6.58
C GLU A 24 -66.17 -6.23 -6.73
N GLN A 25 -65.70 -6.39 -7.98
CA GLN A 25 -64.52 -7.22 -8.28
C GLN A 25 -63.61 -6.62 -9.36
N ASP A 26 -64.04 -5.57 -10.05
CA ASP A 26 -63.25 -4.94 -11.12
C ASP A 26 -62.32 -3.83 -10.58
N ASP A 27 -62.69 -3.14 -9.48
CA ASP A 27 -61.91 -2.00 -8.97
C ASP A 27 -60.66 -2.43 -8.15
N GLU A 28 -60.71 -3.56 -7.44
CA GLU A 28 -59.55 -4.03 -6.63
C GLU A 28 -58.42 -4.63 -7.47
N ASP A 29 -58.73 -5.15 -8.67
CA ASP A 29 -57.75 -5.71 -9.59
C ASP A 29 -57.02 -4.61 -10.39
N ASP A 30 -57.70 -3.49 -10.70
CA ASP A 30 -57.10 -2.30 -11.31
C ASP A 30 -56.15 -1.59 -10.33
N GLU A 31 -56.55 -1.40 -9.05
CA GLU A 31 -55.67 -0.79 -8.04
C GLU A 31 -54.41 -1.64 -7.74
N ARG A 32 -54.52 -2.97 -7.85
CA ARG A 32 -53.36 -3.88 -7.74
C ARG A 32 -52.46 -3.83 -8.96
N GLN A 33 -53.01 -3.67 -10.17
CA GLN A 33 -52.22 -3.47 -11.38
C GLN A 33 -51.51 -2.12 -11.39
N GLU A 34 -52.17 -1.05 -10.92
CA GLU A 34 -51.58 0.28 -10.79
C GLU A 34 -50.46 0.31 -9.74
N MET A 35 -50.64 -0.36 -8.59
CA MET A 35 -49.56 -0.49 -7.60
C MET A 35 -48.40 -1.35 -8.09
N GLN A 36 -48.67 -2.43 -8.82
CA GLN A 36 -47.61 -3.28 -9.39
C GLN A 36 -46.85 -2.53 -10.50
N GLN A 37 -47.55 -1.77 -11.37
CA GLN A 37 -46.92 -0.89 -12.35
C GLN A 37 -46.09 0.21 -11.69
N HIS A 38 -46.57 0.81 -10.59
CA HIS A 38 -45.80 1.82 -9.86
C HIS A 38 -44.54 1.25 -9.20
N LEU A 39 -44.59 0.01 -8.70
CA LEU A 39 -43.43 -0.68 -8.13
C LEU A 39 -42.44 -1.13 -9.20
N ASP A 40 -42.92 -1.55 -10.37
CA ASP A 40 -42.08 -1.94 -11.51
C ASP A 40 -41.44 -0.69 -12.18
N ASP A 41 -42.15 0.45 -12.24
CA ASP A 41 -41.62 1.75 -12.73
C ASP A 41 -40.58 2.35 -11.76
N ASP A 42 -40.79 2.21 -10.44
CA ASP A 42 -39.83 2.68 -9.42
C ASP A 42 -38.53 1.81 -9.40
N GLU A 43 -38.58 0.54 -9.82
CA GLU A 43 -37.39 -0.32 -9.96
C GLU A 43 -36.61 -0.05 -11.27
N GLU A 44 -37.25 0.43 -12.34
CA GLU A 44 -36.59 0.81 -13.60
C GLU A 44 -35.90 2.19 -13.56
N GLU A 45 -36.31 3.10 -12.68
CA GLU A 45 -35.70 4.44 -12.54
C GLU A 45 -34.31 4.44 -11.86
N ASP A 46 -33.92 3.35 -11.20
CA ASP A 46 -32.62 3.20 -10.52
C ASP A 46 -31.51 2.61 -11.41
N GLU A 47 -31.81 2.21 -12.65
CA GLU A 47 -30.76 1.77 -13.59
C GLU A 47 -30.00 2.96 -14.18
N ILE A 48 -28.74 3.11 -13.77
CA ILE A 48 -27.78 4.03 -14.38
C ILE A 48 -27.78 3.78 -15.90
N SER A 49 -28.22 4.78 -16.67
CA SER A 49 -28.21 4.67 -18.13
C SER A 49 -26.81 4.35 -18.64
N ALA A 50 -26.72 3.57 -19.73
CA ALA A 50 -25.42 3.19 -20.30
C ALA A 50 -24.52 4.41 -20.63
N GLU A 51 -25.14 5.54 -20.97
CA GLU A 51 -24.44 6.82 -21.22
C GLU A 51 -23.90 7.42 -19.92
N LEU A 52 -24.69 7.42 -18.83
CA LEU A 52 -24.25 7.90 -17.52
C LEU A 52 -23.14 7.01 -16.95
N TRP A 53 -23.23 5.68 -17.15
CA TRP A 53 -22.18 4.75 -16.75
C TRP A 53 -20.86 5.02 -17.48
N GLN A 54 -20.91 5.34 -18.78
CA GLN A 54 -19.73 5.68 -19.57
C GLN A 54 -19.01 6.92 -19.02
N GLU A 55 -19.74 7.96 -18.59
CA GLU A 55 -19.16 9.14 -17.95
C GLU A 55 -18.65 8.85 -16.53
N ALA A 56 -19.42 8.10 -15.73
CA ALA A 56 -19.04 7.72 -14.37
C ALA A 56 -17.75 6.88 -14.34
N CYS A 57 -17.54 6.01 -15.34
CA CYS A 57 -16.31 5.24 -15.49
C CYS A 57 -15.06 6.14 -15.56
N TRP A 58 -15.13 7.26 -16.30
CA TRP A 58 -14.00 8.18 -16.40
C TRP A 58 -13.70 8.87 -15.08
N VAL A 59 -14.72 9.20 -14.27
CA VAL A 59 -14.52 9.77 -12.93
C VAL A 59 -13.76 8.79 -12.04
N VAL A 60 -14.13 7.51 -12.06
CA VAL A 60 -13.44 6.47 -11.28
C VAL A 60 -12.01 6.26 -11.78
N ILE A 61 -11.81 6.22 -13.08
CA ILE A 61 -10.48 6.09 -13.70
C ILE A 61 -9.59 7.28 -13.35
N SER A 62 -10.10 8.50 -13.43
CA SER A 62 -9.38 9.72 -13.04
C SER A 62 -8.98 9.67 -11.57
N ALA A 63 -9.92 9.35 -10.67
CA ALA A 63 -9.62 9.21 -9.25
C ALA A 63 -8.53 8.15 -8.97
N TYR A 64 -8.56 7.02 -9.71
CA TYR A 64 -7.52 6.00 -9.62
C TYR A 64 -6.15 6.55 -10.01
N PHE A 65 -6.03 7.26 -11.14
CA PHE A 65 -4.74 7.81 -11.57
C PHE A 65 -4.26 8.99 -10.72
N ASP A 66 -5.18 9.78 -10.15
CA ASP A 66 -4.85 10.85 -9.22
C ASP A 66 -4.25 10.29 -7.92
N GLU A 67 -4.74 9.15 -7.42
CA GLU A 67 -4.21 8.50 -6.21
C GLU A 67 -2.97 7.62 -6.48
N LYS A 68 -2.98 6.88 -7.59
CA LYS A 68 -1.98 5.83 -7.87
C LYS A 68 -0.83 6.35 -8.72
N GLY A 69 -1.08 7.27 -9.65
CA GLY A 69 -0.11 7.66 -10.66
C GLY A 69 0.19 6.52 -11.67
N LEU A 70 1.20 6.75 -12.52
CA LEU A 70 1.52 5.86 -13.66
C LEU A 70 2.69 4.89 -13.42
N VAL A 71 3.52 5.16 -12.41
CA VAL A 71 4.77 4.41 -12.15
C VAL A 71 4.79 3.71 -10.80
N ARG A 72 3.62 3.55 -10.18
CA ARG A 72 3.45 3.06 -8.81
C ARG A 72 4.12 1.72 -8.56
N GLN A 73 4.05 0.79 -9.51
CA GLN A 73 4.66 -0.53 -9.42
C GLN A 73 6.19 -0.48 -9.20
N GLN A 74 6.88 0.54 -9.73
CA GLN A 74 8.32 0.72 -9.51
C GLN A 74 8.59 1.28 -8.13
N LEU A 75 7.83 2.30 -7.73
CA LEU A 75 7.98 2.98 -6.44
C LEU A 75 7.63 2.04 -5.27
N ASP A 76 6.47 1.38 -5.34
CA ASP A 76 5.98 0.46 -4.30
C ASP A 76 6.95 -0.73 -4.13
N SER A 77 7.47 -1.28 -5.23
CA SER A 77 8.45 -2.37 -5.20
C SER A 77 9.77 -1.93 -4.56
N PHE A 78 10.28 -0.74 -4.91
CA PHE A 78 11.49 -0.21 -4.29
C PHE A 78 11.30 0.14 -2.81
N ASP A 79 10.15 0.71 -2.44
CA ASP A 79 9.83 1.05 -1.06
C ASP A 79 9.68 -0.22 -0.20
N GLU A 80 9.01 -1.26 -0.68
CA GLU A 80 8.98 -2.58 -0.02
C GLU A 80 10.40 -3.13 0.17
N PHE A 81 11.22 -3.06 -0.89
CA PHE A 81 12.56 -3.60 -0.85
C PHE A 81 13.37 -2.96 0.27
N ILE A 82 13.35 -1.63 0.36
CA ILE A 82 14.12 -0.88 1.37
C ILE A 82 13.53 -1.03 2.77
N GLN A 83 12.20 -0.99 2.91
CA GLN A 83 11.54 -1.01 4.23
C GLN A 83 11.56 -2.39 4.86
N MET A 84 11.49 -3.45 4.05
CA MET A 84 11.30 -4.82 4.53
C MET A 84 12.40 -5.76 4.06
N SER A 85 12.61 -5.88 2.74
CA SER A 85 13.47 -6.93 2.19
C SER A 85 14.93 -6.79 2.63
N VAL A 86 15.51 -5.58 2.67
CA VAL A 86 16.90 -5.37 3.12
C VAL A 86 17.09 -5.79 4.58
N GLN A 87 16.14 -5.45 5.46
CA GLN A 87 16.21 -5.85 6.87
C GLN A 87 16.10 -7.37 7.03
N ARG A 88 15.17 -8.00 6.30
CA ARG A 88 15.02 -9.47 6.28
C ARG A 88 16.30 -10.18 5.84
N ILE A 89 16.95 -9.70 4.79
CA ILE A 89 18.23 -10.26 4.31
C ILE A 89 19.30 -10.24 5.42
N VAL A 90 19.37 -9.16 6.19
CA VAL A 90 20.34 -9.03 7.30
C VAL A 90 20.00 -9.96 8.45
N GLU A 91 18.71 -10.16 8.76
CA GLU A 91 18.25 -11.06 9.83
C GLU A 91 18.41 -12.55 9.48
N GLU A 92 18.22 -12.90 8.21
CA GLU A 92 18.37 -14.26 7.70
C GLU A 92 19.85 -14.67 7.58
N ALA A 93 20.77 -13.70 7.48
CA ALA A 93 22.20 -13.98 7.40
C ALA A 93 22.71 -14.63 8.70
N PRO A 94 23.39 -15.79 8.63
CA PRO A 94 23.94 -16.43 9.82
C PRO A 94 25.04 -15.58 10.44
N ALA A 95 25.24 -15.74 11.75
CA ALA A 95 26.35 -15.11 12.43
C ALA A 95 27.69 -15.59 11.84
N VAL A 96 28.61 -14.65 11.62
CA VAL A 96 29.95 -14.97 11.10
C VAL A 96 30.81 -15.42 12.26
N GLU A 97 31.32 -16.64 12.19
CA GLU A 97 32.16 -17.23 13.23
C GLU A 97 33.59 -17.41 12.73
N LEU A 98 34.57 -16.97 13.54
CA LEU A 98 35.99 -17.14 13.29
C LEU A 98 36.65 -17.69 14.54
N GLN A 99 37.48 -18.72 14.41
CA GLN A 99 38.21 -19.32 15.52
C GLN A 99 39.70 -19.26 15.23
N THR A 100 40.50 -18.85 16.21
CA THR A 100 41.96 -18.84 16.07
C THR A 100 42.51 -20.26 16.05
N GLU A 101 43.55 -20.51 15.26
CA GLU A 101 44.27 -21.78 15.29
C GLU A 101 44.99 -22.00 16.63
N LEU A 102 45.13 -23.26 17.03
CA LEU A 102 45.91 -23.67 18.19
C LEU A 102 47.40 -23.42 17.93
N GLN A 103 48.03 -22.53 18.70
CA GLN A 103 49.47 -22.34 18.64
C GLN A 103 50.17 -23.32 19.60
N HIS A 104 50.80 -24.36 19.05
CA HIS A 104 51.52 -25.38 19.81
C HIS A 104 53.02 -25.03 20.01
N THR A 105 53.36 -23.77 20.30
CA THR A 105 54.76 -23.30 20.25
C THR A 105 55.51 -23.31 21.58
N THR A 106 54.84 -23.35 22.74
CA THR A 106 55.52 -23.14 24.04
C THR A 106 55.10 -24.04 25.19
N GLY A 107 54.39 -25.15 24.94
CA GLY A 107 54.04 -26.14 25.98
C GLY A 107 52.87 -25.75 26.90
N GLU A 108 52.38 -24.51 26.78
CA GLU A 108 51.07 -24.10 27.28
C GLU A 108 50.03 -24.31 26.17
N ILE A 109 48.96 -25.06 26.47
CA ILE A 109 47.82 -25.23 25.57
C ILE A 109 46.95 -24.00 25.75
N GLU A 110 47.10 -22.99 24.91
CA GLU A 110 46.19 -21.84 24.90
C GLU A 110 44.89 -22.23 24.19
N ALA A 111 43.75 -22.05 24.87
CA ALA A 111 42.45 -22.35 24.27
C ALA A 111 42.17 -21.38 23.11
N PRO A 112 41.64 -21.88 21.98
CA PRO A 112 41.42 -21.05 20.80
C PRO A 112 40.32 -20.02 21.09
N THR A 113 40.59 -18.76 20.76
CA THR A 113 39.60 -17.69 20.90
C THR A 113 38.60 -17.77 19.76
N LYS A 114 37.30 -17.78 20.07
CA LYS A 114 36.20 -17.71 19.11
C LYS A 114 35.64 -16.28 19.04
N PHE A 115 35.47 -15.78 17.82
CA PHE A 115 34.82 -14.52 17.50
C PHE A 115 33.51 -14.81 16.76
N THR A 116 32.41 -14.27 17.27
CA THR A 116 31.11 -14.33 16.60
C THR A 116 30.63 -12.91 16.31
N LEU A 117 30.29 -12.64 15.05
CA LEU A 117 29.72 -11.36 14.59
C LEU A 117 28.27 -11.58 14.16
N LYS A 118 27.37 -10.80 14.73
CA LYS A 118 25.96 -10.78 14.36
C LYS A 118 25.54 -9.38 13.92
N PHE A 119 24.88 -9.29 12.79
CA PHE A 119 24.30 -8.06 12.28
C PHE A 119 22.86 -7.89 12.82
N GLY A 120 22.49 -6.67 13.15
CA GLY A 120 21.21 -6.32 13.74
C GLY A 120 20.42 -5.34 12.88
N GLN A 121 19.85 -4.33 13.53
CA GLN A 121 19.01 -3.32 12.89
C GLN A 121 19.79 -2.53 11.83
N ILE A 122 19.20 -2.35 10.64
CA ILE A 122 19.71 -1.43 9.62
C ILE A 122 19.13 -0.03 9.80
N TYR A 123 19.88 0.97 9.35
CA TYR A 123 19.46 2.36 9.27
C TYR A 123 19.85 2.93 7.91
N LEU A 124 18.86 3.42 7.18
CA LEU A 124 19.09 4.12 5.92
C LEU A 124 18.89 5.62 6.13
N SER A 125 19.90 6.39 5.79
CA SER A 125 19.84 7.86 5.86
C SER A 125 19.24 8.46 4.58
N LYS A 126 18.93 9.77 4.59
CA LYS A 126 18.59 10.48 3.35
C LYS A 126 19.83 10.58 2.43
N PRO A 127 19.66 10.79 1.12
CA PRO A 127 20.77 10.91 0.18
C PRO A 127 21.75 12.02 0.57
N THR A 128 23.03 11.67 0.68
CA THR A 128 24.10 12.60 1.09
C THR A 128 25.39 12.36 0.32
N HIS A 129 26.08 13.44 0.02
CA HIS A 129 27.41 13.45 -0.58
C HIS A 129 28.45 13.93 0.44
N TRP A 130 29.69 13.43 0.33
CA TRP A 130 30.81 13.93 1.14
C TRP A 130 31.65 14.80 0.23
N GLU A 131 31.76 16.07 0.60
CA GLU A 131 32.63 17.00 -0.09
C GLU A 131 34.11 16.73 0.26
N LYS A 132 35.02 17.36 -0.49
CA LYS A 132 36.47 17.17 -0.32
C LYS A 132 37.00 17.57 1.07
N ASP A 133 36.27 18.43 1.75
CA ASP A 133 36.55 18.87 3.13
C ASP A 133 36.05 17.86 4.19
N GLY A 134 35.36 16.78 3.77
CA GLY A 134 34.83 15.73 4.62
C GLY A 134 33.46 16.04 5.22
N ALA A 135 32.84 17.17 4.88
CA ALA A 135 31.50 17.50 5.37
C ALA A 135 30.41 16.74 4.57
N PRO A 136 29.43 16.12 5.25
CA PRO A 136 28.27 15.55 4.58
C PRO A 136 27.28 16.65 4.20
N THR A 137 26.89 16.69 2.94
CA THR A 137 25.84 17.57 2.41
C THR A 137 24.67 16.75 1.89
N PRO A 138 23.41 17.20 2.05
CA PRO A 138 22.27 16.62 1.35
C PRO A 138 22.54 16.69 -0.16
N LEU A 139 22.40 15.56 -0.84
CA LEU A 139 22.59 15.50 -2.29
C LEU A 139 21.21 15.67 -2.95
N MET A 140 21.07 16.65 -3.85
CA MET A 140 19.84 16.81 -4.64
C MET A 140 19.92 15.99 -5.95
N PRO A 141 18.80 15.49 -6.50
CA PRO A 141 18.86 14.69 -7.74
C PRO A 141 19.40 15.47 -8.94
N ASN A 142 18.94 16.70 -9.18
CA ASN A 142 19.48 17.55 -10.25
C ASN A 142 20.98 17.83 -10.09
N GLU A 143 21.44 18.03 -8.86
CA GLU A 143 22.87 18.16 -8.57
C GLU A 143 23.64 16.87 -8.93
N ALA A 144 23.09 15.70 -8.60
CA ALA A 144 23.69 14.42 -8.95
C ALA A 144 23.80 14.23 -10.48
N ARG A 145 22.77 14.65 -11.23
CA ARG A 145 22.79 14.67 -12.71
C ARG A 145 23.92 15.55 -13.23
N LEU A 146 23.98 16.82 -12.80
CA LEU A 146 24.95 17.81 -13.30
C LEU A 146 26.40 17.51 -12.94
N ARG A 147 26.65 16.91 -11.76
CA ARG A 147 28.00 16.62 -11.25
C ARG A 147 28.49 15.21 -11.60
N ASN A 148 27.76 14.44 -12.39
CA ASN A 148 28.06 13.03 -12.67
C ASN A 148 28.21 12.17 -11.41
N LEU A 149 27.36 12.42 -10.40
CA LEU A 149 27.35 11.66 -9.15
C LEU A 149 26.28 10.57 -9.17
N THR A 150 26.42 9.61 -8.26
CA THR A 150 25.38 8.62 -8.00
C THR A 150 24.50 9.10 -6.84
N TYR A 151 23.22 9.29 -7.10
CA TYR A 151 22.23 9.67 -6.10
C TYR A 151 21.93 8.47 -5.18
N SER A 152 22.54 8.48 -3.99
CA SER A 152 22.54 7.32 -3.09
C SER A 152 22.55 7.73 -1.62
N SER A 153 22.00 6.85 -0.79
CA SER A 153 21.93 7.00 0.66
C SER A 153 22.92 6.10 1.37
N PRO A 154 23.65 6.61 2.38
CA PRO A 154 24.40 5.78 3.33
C PRO A 154 23.51 4.81 4.10
N LEU A 155 23.95 3.55 4.15
CA LEU A 155 23.37 2.46 4.91
C LEU A 155 24.29 2.14 6.10
N TYR A 156 23.68 2.00 7.27
CA TYR A 156 24.32 1.65 8.52
C TYR A 156 23.67 0.40 9.12
N VAL A 157 24.41 -0.31 9.97
CA VAL A 157 23.91 -1.49 10.69
C VAL A 157 24.47 -1.54 12.11
N ASP A 158 23.69 -2.07 13.05
CA ASP A 158 24.20 -2.43 14.38
C ASP A 158 24.91 -3.78 14.31
N ILE A 159 26.08 -3.89 14.96
CA ILE A 159 26.89 -5.12 14.99
C ILE A 159 27.14 -5.52 16.44
N VAL A 160 26.82 -6.77 16.76
CA VAL A 160 27.19 -7.40 18.03
C VAL A 160 28.36 -8.33 17.78
N LYS A 161 29.46 -8.09 18.49
CA LYS A 161 30.65 -8.93 18.51
C LYS A 161 30.73 -9.64 19.85
N THR A 162 30.78 -10.96 19.82
CA THR A 162 31.03 -11.80 21.00
C THR A 162 32.41 -12.43 20.88
N VAL A 163 33.21 -12.32 21.93
CA VAL A 163 34.51 -12.98 22.05
C VAL A 163 34.40 -14.02 23.15
N SER A 164 34.56 -15.29 22.79
CA SER A 164 34.48 -16.44 23.68
C SER A 164 35.85 -17.08 23.81
N LYS A 165 36.28 -17.30 25.06
CA LYS A 165 37.50 -18.03 25.41
C LYS A 165 37.16 -19.10 26.43
N GLU A 166 37.80 -20.26 26.33
CA GLU A 166 37.53 -21.36 27.26
C GLU A 166 37.93 -20.96 28.69
N GLY A 167 37.00 -21.14 29.64
CA GLY A 167 37.22 -20.82 31.05
C GLY A 167 37.04 -19.34 31.42
N GLU A 168 36.74 -18.46 30.45
CA GLU A 168 36.41 -17.05 30.68
C GLU A 168 34.93 -16.79 30.34
N GLU A 169 34.37 -15.73 30.93
CA GLU A 169 33.05 -15.24 30.50
C GLU A 169 33.13 -14.58 29.12
N ASP A 170 32.07 -14.75 28.32
CA ASP A 170 31.97 -14.13 27.01
C ASP A 170 32.01 -12.60 27.10
N VAL A 171 32.90 -11.99 26.31
CA VAL A 171 32.99 -10.53 26.19
C VAL A 171 32.15 -10.07 25.01
N VAL A 172 31.05 -9.36 25.30
CA VAL A 172 30.14 -8.81 24.28
C VAL A 172 30.42 -7.33 24.04
N GLN A 173 30.59 -6.95 22.78
CA GLN A 173 30.80 -5.58 22.32
C GLN A 173 29.72 -5.22 21.30
N GLN A 174 29.09 -4.06 21.49
CA GLN A 174 28.07 -3.54 20.58
C GLN A 174 28.63 -2.34 19.81
N TYR A 175 28.47 -2.36 18.50
CA TYR A 175 28.85 -1.29 17.60
C TYR A 175 27.59 -0.77 16.92
N ASN A 176 27.16 0.43 17.29
CA ASN A 176 25.93 1.00 16.77
C ASN A 176 26.19 1.81 15.51
N LYS A 177 25.28 1.72 14.53
CA LYS A 177 25.30 2.49 13.27
C LYS A 177 26.66 2.44 12.55
N VAL A 178 27.18 1.23 12.33
CA VAL A 178 28.39 1.01 11.53
C VAL A 178 28.06 1.23 10.06
N PHE A 179 28.79 2.10 9.38
CA PHE A 179 28.62 2.33 7.94
C PHE A 179 29.04 1.09 7.14
N ILE A 180 28.15 0.58 6.29
CA ILE A 180 28.41 -0.63 5.48
C ILE A 180 28.38 -0.37 3.98
N GLY A 181 27.88 0.78 3.54
CA GLY A 181 27.87 1.14 2.13
C GLY A 181 26.81 2.17 1.78
N LYS A 182 26.55 2.31 0.48
CA LYS A 182 25.51 3.19 -0.04
C LYS A 182 24.56 2.41 -0.93
N ILE A 183 23.27 2.76 -0.86
CA ILE A 183 22.22 2.24 -1.73
C ILE A 183 21.77 3.36 -2.68
N PRO A 184 21.77 3.16 -4.01
CA PRO A 184 21.14 4.09 -4.94
C PRO A 184 19.66 4.28 -4.62
N ILE A 185 19.21 5.53 -4.54
CA ILE A 185 17.82 5.85 -4.20
C ILE A 185 17.02 6.13 -5.46
N MET A 186 15.87 5.47 -5.59
CA MET A 186 14.94 5.72 -6.68
C MET A 186 14.29 7.10 -6.52
N LEU A 187 14.25 7.90 -7.58
CA LEU A 187 13.61 9.21 -7.55
C LEU A 187 12.11 9.07 -7.27
N ARG A 188 11.58 10.01 -6.46
CA ARG A 188 10.19 10.02 -5.95
C ARG A 188 9.79 8.89 -4.99
N SER A 189 10.66 7.91 -4.72
CA SER A 189 10.42 6.91 -3.66
C SER A 189 10.34 7.54 -2.27
N SER A 190 9.79 6.84 -1.28
CA SER A 190 9.65 7.32 0.11
C SER A 190 10.97 7.82 0.74
N TYR A 191 12.11 7.23 0.33
CA TYR A 191 13.45 7.60 0.81
C TYR A 191 14.11 8.75 0.03
N CYS A 192 13.54 9.15 -1.11
CA CYS A 192 13.98 10.32 -1.87
C CYS A 192 13.73 11.62 -1.07
N VAL A 193 14.45 12.69 -1.41
CA VAL A 193 14.19 14.04 -0.87
C VAL A 193 12.98 14.71 -1.54
N LEU A 194 12.59 14.24 -2.73
CA LEU A 194 11.53 14.85 -3.56
C LEU A 194 10.12 14.29 -3.31
N SER A 195 9.95 13.26 -2.48
CA SER A 195 8.69 12.50 -2.38
C SER A 195 7.52 13.30 -1.81
N ASN A 196 7.79 14.23 -0.89
CA ASN A 196 6.76 14.99 -0.17
C ASN A 196 6.84 16.50 -0.42
N LEU A 197 7.49 16.90 -1.52
CA LEU A 197 7.63 18.31 -1.88
C LEU A 197 6.46 18.77 -2.75
N THR A 198 6.04 20.02 -2.56
CA THR A 198 5.00 20.62 -3.41
C THR A 198 5.55 20.93 -4.80
N ASP A 199 4.67 21.09 -5.79
CA ASP A 199 5.04 21.51 -7.16
C ASP A 199 5.88 22.78 -7.18
N ARG A 200 5.59 23.70 -6.27
CA ARG A 200 6.37 24.92 -6.09
C ARG A 200 7.78 24.62 -5.60
N ASP A 201 7.93 23.84 -4.53
CA ASP A 201 9.24 23.51 -3.96
C ASP A 201 10.10 22.73 -4.98
N LEU A 202 9.49 21.83 -5.74
CA LEU A 202 10.16 21.10 -6.82
C LEU A 202 10.70 22.04 -7.88
N THR A 203 9.90 23.02 -8.29
CA THR A 203 10.31 24.04 -9.26
C THR A 203 11.46 24.90 -8.70
N GLU A 204 11.40 25.29 -7.42
CA GLU A 204 12.48 26.02 -6.74
C GLU A 204 13.80 25.21 -6.67
N LEU A 205 13.71 23.88 -6.64
CA LEU A 205 14.86 22.96 -6.70
C LEU A 205 15.32 22.62 -8.13
N ASN A 206 14.71 23.22 -9.16
CA ASN A 206 14.94 22.91 -10.58
C ASN A 206 14.59 21.46 -10.95
N GLU A 207 13.57 20.88 -10.30
CA GLU A 207 12.97 19.61 -10.68
C GLU A 207 11.61 19.85 -11.37
N CYS A 208 11.22 18.96 -12.27
CA CYS A 208 9.93 19.05 -12.95
C CYS A 208 8.82 18.44 -12.06
N PRO A 209 7.74 19.17 -11.74
CA PRO A 209 6.60 18.61 -10.99
C PRO A 209 5.96 17.40 -11.67
N LEU A 210 5.97 17.39 -13.00
CA LEU A 210 5.39 16.33 -13.84
C LEU A 210 6.36 15.17 -14.11
N ASP A 211 7.58 15.20 -13.58
CA ASP A 211 8.47 14.04 -13.65
C ASP A 211 7.94 12.92 -12.74
N PRO A 212 7.54 11.76 -13.29
CA PRO A 212 6.96 10.67 -12.52
C PRO A 212 7.95 10.03 -11.55
N GLY A 213 9.27 10.18 -11.75
CA GLY A 213 10.27 9.42 -11.00
C GLY A 213 10.28 7.94 -11.37
N GLY A 214 10.62 7.06 -10.42
CA GLY A 214 10.68 5.61 -10.68
C GLY A 214 11.96 5.15 -11.38
N TYR A 215 13.02 5.95 -11.35
CA TYR A 215 14.32 5.66 -11.95
C TYR A 215 15.48 6.09 -11.02
N PHE A 216 16.71 5.71 -11.38
CA PHE A 216 17.92 5.99 -10.61
C PHE A 216 18.83 6.95 -11.36
N VAL A 217 19.55 7.80 -10.63
CA VAL A 217 20.66 8.61 -11.17
C VAL A 217 21.98 7.97 -10.75
N ILE A 218 22.68 7.37 -11.71
CA ILE A 218 23.96 6.67 -11.52
C ILE A 218 25.03 7.37 -12.35
N ASN A 219 26.05 7.92 -11.70
CA ASN A 219 27.12 8.69 -12.34
C ASN A 219 26.57 9.77 -13.29
N GLY A 220 25.56 10.51 -12.84
CA GLY A 220 24.83 11.53 -13.61
C GLY A 220 23.85 11.02 -14.65
N SER A 221 23.87 9.73 -14.97
CA SER A 221 22.99 9.14 -15.98
C SER A 221 21.74 8.56 -15.36
N GLU A 222 20.60 8.76 -16.03
CA GLU A 222 19.33 8.16 -15.64
C GLU A 222 19.28 6.69 -16.08
N LYS A 223 18.73 5.84 -15.21
CA LYS A 223 18.68 4.39 -15.37
C LYS A 223 17.35 3.85 -14.86
N VAL A 224 16.66 3.08 -15.70
CA VAL A 224 15.39 2.42 -15.38
C VAL A 224 15.63 0.91 -15.35
N LEU A 225 15.04 0.22 -14.38
CA LEU A 225 15.01 -1.25 -14.36
C LEU A 225 13.72 -1.72 -15.04
N ILE A 226 13.87 -2.54 -16.07
CA ILE A 226 12.75 -3.10 -16.82
C ILE A 226 12.33 -4.42 -16.18
N ALA A 227 11.04 -4.56 -15.89
CA ALA A 227 10.47 -5.79 -15.34
C ALA A 227 10.81 -6.99 -16.23
N GLN A 228 11.20 -8.10 -15.61
CA GLN A 228 11.54 -9.35 -16.31
C GLN A 228 10.43 -10.37 -16.05
N GLU A 229 9.87 -10.91 -17.13
CA GLU A 229 8.88 -11.98 -17.05
C GLU A 229 9.57 -13.31 -16.72
N LYS A 230 8.94 -14.11 -15.84
CA LYS A 230 9.40 -15.45 -15.48
C LYS A 230 8.20 -16.35 -15.18
N MET A 231 8.36 -17.66 -15.39
CA MET A 231 7.35 -18.64 -14.97
C MET A 231 7.17 -18.63 -13.46
N ALA A 232 5.92 -18.86 -13.01
CA ALA A 232 5.61 -18.97 -11.59
C ALA A 232 6.40 -20.13 -10.96
N THR A 233 6.93 -19.88 -9.76
CA THR A 233 7.63 -20.88 -8.96
C THR A 233 6.65 -21.61 -8.05
N ASN A 234 6.90 -22.89 -7.78
CA ASN A 234 6.12 -23.74 -6.88
C ASN A 234 4.66 -23.98 -7.32
N THR A 235 4.45 -24.17 -8.62
CA THR A 235 3.18 -24.60 -9.23
C THR A 235 3.17 -26.11 -9.47
#